data_AF-W2S645-F1
#
_entry.id   AF-W2S645-F1
#
_cell.length_a   1.000
_cell.length_b   1.000
_cell.length_c   1.000
_cell.angle_alpha   90.00
_cell.angle_beta   90.00
_cell.angle_gamma   90.00
#
_symmetry.space_group_name_H-M   'P 1'
#
loop_
_entity.id
_entity.type
_entity.pdbx_description
1 polymer ?
#
loop_
_entity_poly.entity_id
_entity_poly.type
_entity_poly.pdbx_seq_one_letter_code
_entity_poly.pdbx_strand_id
1 'polypeptide(L)'
;MSNQQPLQQSALLRNGGEDGESGNEASSAQEDRTIAEILSVLRNLRITIPTTQTELHSRLSTARNIIAFLNGSSWLARPDRYDDQIFIIAELQNISYHDTDFGGAQDIAQWCVRSYLELLAQNRADEAPEVLTGLGHAWLLRAQRILARIHRQEGSSSSGASSGQRSAGRAYSITSSEDAREAARQNIEADARAGGPDYVEARGMLLPATEHFQRAVAAAERAGRSSGDCLASVSLLA
;
A
#
# COMPACT_ATOMS: atom_id res chain seq x y z
N MET A 1 40.64 -50.29 70.76
CA MET A 1 39.19 -50.03 70.76
C MET A 1 38.98 -48.84 69.83
N SER A 2 38.89 -49.10 68.53
CA SER A 2 37.62 -49.10 67.76
C SER A 2 37.23 -47.67 67.37
N ASN A 3 36.85 -47.30 66.14
CA ASN A 3 36.82 -47.88 64.80
C ASN A 3 36.33 -46.73 63.87
N GLN A 4 36.58 -46.82 62.56
CA GLN A 4 35.85 -46.18 61.43
C GLN A 4 36.10 -44.70 61.01
N GLN A 5 36.74 -44.56 59.83
CA GLN A 5 36.43 -43.59 58.75
C GLN A 5 35.20 -44.06 57.93
N PRO A 6 34.78 -43.44 56.78
CA PRO A 6 34.50 -42.03 56.40
C PRO A 6 33.16 -41.89 55.62
N LEU A 7 32.56 -40.69 55.45
CA LEU A 7 31.59 -40.43 54.34
C LEU A 7 31.54 -38.95 53.92
N GLN A 8 31.51 -38.75 52.60
CA GLN A 8 31.38 -37.50 51.86
C GLN A 8 29.96 -36.92 51.94
N GLN A 9 29.78 -35.59 51.84
CA GLN A 9 28.73 -35.04 50.99
C GLN A 9 28.91 -33.56 50.60
N SER A 10 28.69 -33.34 49.31
CA SER A 10 28.70 -32.12 48.52
C SER A 10 27.68 -31.07 48.96
N ALA A 11 28.01 -29.80 48.76
CA ALA A 11 27.05 -28.73 48.52
C ALA A 11 27.61 -27.78 47.45
N LEU A 12 27.54 -28.27 46.22
CA LEU A 12 27.50 -27.49 44.99
C LEU A 12 26.07 -26.89 44.89
N LEU A 13 25.95 -25.76 44.18
CA LEU A 13 24.72 -25.11 43.67
C LEU A 13 24.16 -23.94 44.51
N ARG A 14 24.66 -22.74 44.22
CA ARG A 14 23.79 -21.57 44.05
C ARG A 14 24.40 -20.59 43.04
N ASN A 15 24.39 -20.97 41.76
CA ASN A 15 24.41 -20.05 40.63
C ASN A 15 23.50 -20.66 39.57
N GLY A 16 22.37 -20.02 39.33
CA GLY A 16 21.33 -20.51 38.44
C GLY A 16 20.17 -19.51 38.50
N GLY A 17 20.29 -18.43 37.74
CA GLY A 17 19.28 -17.38 37.72
C GLY A 17 19.53 -16.18 36.79
N GLU A 18 20.60 -16.16 35.97
CA GLU A 18 20.91 -14.98 35.12
C GLU A 18 21.02 -15.30 33.62
N ASP A 19 20.77 -16.55 33.19
CA ASP A 19 20.95 -16.96 31.78
C ASP A 19 19.74 -16.62 30.88
N GLY A 20 18.67 -16.02 31.43
CA GLY A 20 17.43 -15.73 30.70
C GLY A 20 17.37 -14.35 30.03
N GLU A 21 17.95 -13.32 30.66
CA GLU A 21 17.92 -11.94 30.14
C GLU A 21 18.91 -11.74 29.00
N SER A 22 20.11 -12.30 29.13
CA SER A 22 21.19 -12.17 28.16
C SER A 22 20.88 -12.84 26.80
N GLY A 23 20.06 -13.89 26.78
CA GLY A 23 19.59 -14.53 25.56
C GLY A 23 18.55 -13.70 24.79
N ASN A 24 17.64 -13.02 25.50
CA ASN A 24 16.58 -12.24 24.88
C ASN A 24 17.12 -10.90 24.33
N GLU A 25 18.05 -10.28 25.05
CA GLU A 25 18.74 -9.07 24.59
C GLU A 25 19.56 -9.34 23.31
N ALA A 26 20.31 -10.45 23.28
CA ALA A 26 21.08 -10.83 22.09
C ALA A 26 20.19 -11.10 20.86
N SER A 27 19.02 -11.72 21.06
CA SER A 27 18.03 -11.95 20.00
C SER A 27 17.44 -10.63 19.50
N SER A 28 17.05 -9.74 20.41
CA SER A 28 16.49 -8.43 20.06
C SER A 28 17.50 -7.54 19.30
N ALA A 29 18.78 -7.59 19.68
CA ALA A 29 19.85 -6.87 19.00
C ALA A 29 20.10 -7.42 17.59
N GLN A 30 19.95 -8.73 17.40
CA GLN A 30 20.07 -9.37 16.09
C GLN A 30 18.88 -9.02 15.19
N GLU A 31 17.66 -8.97 15.74
CA GLU A 31 16.48 -8.48 15.03
C GLU A 31 16.66 -7.02 14.58
N ASP A 32 17.14 -6.14 15.47
CA ASP A 32 17.38 -4.73 15.15
C ASP A 32 18.40 -4.55 14.02
N ARG A 33 19.49 -5.34 14.01
CA ARG A 33 20.44 -5.35 12.88
C ARG A 33 19.77 -5.78 11.58
N THR A 34 18.95 -6.82 11.63
CA THR A 34 18.25 -7.34 10.45
C THR A 34 17.25 -6.31 9.92
N ILE A 35 16.54 -5.60 10.79
CA ILE A 35 15.64 -4.51 10.41
C ILE A 35 16.42 -3.37 9.73
N ALA A 36 17.57 -2.97 10.28
CA ALA A 36 18.42 -1.96 9.66
C ALA A 36 18.90 -2.36 8.26
N GLU A 37 19.26 -3.64 8.07
CA GLU A 37 19.60 -4.19 6.76
C GLU A 37 18.40 -4.13 5.80
N ILE A 38 17.21 -4.56 6.25
CA ILE A 38 15.96 -4.49 5.46
C ILE A 38 15.68 -3.05 5.01
N LEU A 39 15.79 -2.08 5.91
CA LEU A 39 15.61 -0.66 5.58
C LEU A 39 16.60 -0.20 4.51
N SER A 40 17.87 -0.59 4.62
CA SER A 40 18.90 -0.26 3.62
C SER A 40 18.58 -0.87 2.25
N VAL A 41 18.13 -2.13 2.22
CA VAL A 41 17.74 -2.84 1.00
C VAL A 41 16.54 -2.16 0.35
N LEU A 42 15.49 -1.86 1.10
CA LEU A 42 14.30 -1.20 0.58
C LEU A 42 14.59 0.21 0.06
N ARG A 43 15.45 0.98 0.74
CA ARG A 43 15.90 2.30 0.26
C ARG A 43 16.66 2.21 -1.06
N ASN A 44 17.53 1.20 -1.21
CA ASN A 44 18.25 0.95 -2.46
C ASN A 44 17.30 0.52 -3.57
N LEU A 45 16.34 -0.37 -3.26
CA LEU A 45 15.31 -0.74 -4.20
C LEU A 45 14.55 0.49 -4.66
N ARG A 46 14.06 1.36 -3.77
CA ARG A 46 13.28 2.55 -4.12
C ARG A 46 13.89 3.41 -5.24
N ILE A 47 15.20 3.62 -5.23
CA ILE A 47 15.90 4.44 -6.24
C ILE A 47 16.18 3.69 -7.54
N THR A 48 16.11 2.36 -7.54
CA THR A 48 16.40 1.51 -8.69
C THR A 48 15.10 1.13 -9.41
N ILE A 49 14.92 1.63 -10.63
CA ILE A 49 13.76 1.29 -11.46
C ILE A 49 14.09 0.00 -12.23
N PRO A 50 13.28 -1.07 -12.11
CA PRO A 50 13.52 -2.30 -12.85
C PRO A 50 13.34 -2.04 -14.35
N THR A 51 14.35 -2.38 -15.13
CA THR A 51 14.34 -2.24 -16.59
C THR A 51 14.02 -3.55 -17.29
N THR A 52 14.20 -4.67 -16.59
CA THR A 52 13.96 -6.02 -17.11
C THR A 52 12.96 -6.80 -16.24
N GLN A 53 12.30 -7.78 -16.85
CA GLN A 53 11.40 -8.70 -16.14
C GLN A 53 12.14 -9.53 -15.07
N THR A 54 13.41 -9.86 -15.30
CA THR A 54 14.24 -10.60 -14.35
C THR A 54 14.53 -9.79 -13.10
N GLU A 55 14.86 -8.50 -13.25
CA GLU A 55 15.05 -7.57 -12.12
C GLU A 55 13.77 -7.42 -11.30
N LEU A 56 12.63 -7.28 -11.98
CA LEU A 56 11.33 -7.23 -11.32
C LEU A 56 11.06 -8.50 -10.52
N HIS A 57 11.28 -9.68 -11.10
CA HIS A 57 11.09 -10.95 -10.40
C HIS A 57 12.00 -11.07 -9.17
N SER A 58 13.27 -10.66 -9.29
CA SER A 58 14.21 -10.61 -8.17
C SER A 58 13.75 -9.65 -7.08
N ARG A 59 13.17 -8.50 -7.45
CA ARG A 59 12.65 -7.53 -6.49
C ARG A 59 11.46 -8.09 -5.70
N LEU A 60 10.55 -8.77 -6.39
CA LEU A 60 9.41 -9.42 -5.77
C LEU A 60 9.83 -10.59 -4.88
N SER A 61 10.85 -11.36 -5.25
CA SER A 61 11.38 -12.43 -4.39
C SER A 61 12.04 -11.85 -3.13
N THR A 62 12.83 -10.78 -3.25
CA THR A 62 13.38 -10.05 -2.10
C THR A 62 12.28 -9.56 -1.16
N ALA A 63 11.22 -8.94 -1.70
CA ALA A 63 10.09 -8.47 -0.90
C ALA A 63 9.39 -9.61 -0.14
N ARG A 64 9.19 -10.78 -0.77
CA ARG A 64 8.62 -11.95 -0.10
C ARG A 64 9.51 -12.51 1.01
N ASN A 65 10.83 -12.53 0.80
CA ASN A 65 11.79 -12.97 1.82
C ASN A 65 11.76 -12.03 3.04
N ILE A 66 11.70 -10.71 2.81
CA ILE A 66 11.53 -9.72 3.86
C ILE A 66 10.23 -10.00 4.64
N ILE A 67 9.10 -10.16 3.94
CA ILE A 67 7.81 -10.47 4.58
C ILE A 67 7.86 -11.76 5.40
N ALA A 68 8.50 -12.82 4.89
CA ALA A 68 8.64 -14.08 5.60
C ALA A 68 9.41 -13.92 6.92
N PHE A 69 10.51 -13.15 6.91
CA PHE A 69 11.24 -12.80 8.13
C PHE A 69 10.37 -12.00 9.10
N LEU A 70 9.72 -10.93 8.60
CA LEU A 70 8.90 -10.04 9.42
C LEU A 70 7.74 -10.78 10.10
N ASN A 71 7.08 -11.71 9.39
CA ASN A 71 6.00 -12.54 9.97
C ASN A 71 6.47 -13.46 11.11
N GLY A 72 7.75 -13.84 11.13
CA GLY A 72 8.34 -14.65 12.20
C GLY A 72 8.83 -13.83 13.40
N SER A 73 8.78 -12.50 13.32
CA SER A 73 9.33 -11.59 14.33
C SER A 73 8.24 -10.82 15.06
N SER A 74 8.57 -10.30 16.25
CA SER A 74 7.67 -9.43 17.03
C SER A 74 7.69 -7.96 16.60
N TRP A 75 8.35 -7.65 15.47
CA TRP A 75 8.71 -6.29 15.07
C TRP A 75 7.51 -5.33 14.92
N LEU A 76 6.34 -5.83 14.51
CA LEU A 76 5.15 -5.00 14.30
C LEU A 76 4.41 -4.69 15.60
N ALA A 77 4.68 -5.43 16.67
CA ALA A 77 4.13 -5.16 18.00
C ALA A 77 4.95 -4.14 18.79
N ARG A 78 6.07 -3.66 18.23
CA ARG A 78 7.02 -2.75 18.88
C ARG A 78 6.66 -1.28 18.60
N PRO A 79 6.12 -0.53 19.57
CA PRO A 79 5.69 0.85 19.33
C PRO A 79 6.88 1.81 19.12
N ASP A 80 8.08 1.45 19.56
CA ASP A 80 9.32 2.25 19.43
C ASP A 80 9.85 2.34 17.99
N ARG A 81 9.27 1.56 17.05
CA ARG A 81 9.72 1.45 15.66
C ARG A 81 8.65 1.91 14.66
N TYR A 82 7.70 2.74 15.10
CA TYR A 82 6.56 3.15 14.28
C TYR A 82 6.96 3.69 12.89
N ASP A 83 7.93 4.60 12.83
CA ASP A 83 8.36 5.19 11.56
C ASP A 83 8.98 4.15 10.61
N ASP A 84 9.77 3.21 11.15
CA ASP A 84 10.34 2.10 10.38
C ASP A 84 9.24 1.14 9.88
N GLN A 85 8.22 0.90 10.70
CA GLN A 85 7.06 0.09 10.33
C GLN A 85 6.29 0.68 9.16
N ILE A 86 5.96 1.96 9.24
CA ILE A 86 5.29 2.67 8.16
C ILE A 86 6.15 2.65 6.90
N PHE A 87 7.44 2.94 7.01
CA PHE A 87 8.34 2.96 5.86
C PHE A 87 8.39 1.60 5.17
N ILE A 88 8.62 0.51 5.92
CA ILE A 88 8.72 -0.85 5.36
C ILE A 88 7.42 -1.25 4.65
N ILE A 89 6.27 -1.04 5.30
CA ILE A 89 4.98 -1.40 4.72
C ILE A 89 4.70 -0.57 3.45
N ALA A 90 4.99 0.74 3.47
CA ALA A 90 4.80 1.60 2.31
C ALA A 90 5.68 1.20 1.12
N GLU A 91 6.95 0.88 1.35
CA GLU A 91 7.85 0.46 0.27
C GLU A 91 7.47 -0.91 -0.30
N LEU A 92 7.07 -1.87 0.54
CA LEU A 92 6.56 -3.17 0.09
C LEU A 92 5.26 -3.02 -0.70
N GLN A 93 4.38 -2.09 -0.30
CA GLN A 93 3.18 -1.75 -1.06
C GLN A 93 3.54 -1.21 -2.45
N ASN A 94 4.49 -0.27 -2.55
CA ASN A 94 4.93 0.26 -3.85
C ASN A 94 5.51 -0.84 -4.75
N ILE A 95 6.29 -1.76 -4.19
CA ILE A 95 6.83 -2.92 -4.93
C ILE A 95 5.70 -3.83 -5.43
N SER A 96 4.66 -4.02 -4.61
CA SER A 96 3.54 -4.89 -4.98
C SER A 96 2.83 -4.38 -6.24
N TYR A 97 2.58 -3.08 -6.35
CA TYR A 97 1.86 -2.45 -7.46
C TYR A 97 2.78 -1.92 -8.58
N HIS A 98 3.73 -2.74 -9.03
CA HIS A 98 4.64 -2.40 -10.12
C HIS A 98 3.99 -2.23 -11.49
N ASP A 99 2.78 -2.77 -11.69
CA ASP A 99 2.03 -2.72 -12.94
C ASP A 99 0.57 -2.31 -12.67
N THR A 100 0.20 -1.14 -13.15
CA THR A 100 -1.14 -0.54 -12.98
C THR A 100 -2.20 -1.20 -13.86
N ASP A 101 -1.79 -1.86 -14.95
CA ASP A 101 -2.68 -2.45 -15.95
C ASP A 101 -3.01 -3.92 -15.64
N PHE A 102 -2.02 -4.70 -15.21
CA PHE A 102 -2.17 -6.14 -15.03
C PHE A 102 -2.51 -6.54 -13.59
N GLY A 103 -2.35 -5.62 -12.65
CA GLY A 103 -2.56 -5.87 -11.23
C GLY A 103 -1.31 -6.47 -10.60
N GLY A 104 -0.83 -5.80 -9.55
CA GLY A 104 0.41 -6.13 -8.86
C GLY A 104 0.45 -7.48 -8.14
N ALA A 105 1.53 -7.71 -7.39
CA ALA A 105 1.71 -8.88 -6.54
C ALA A 105 0.71 -8.86 -5.36
N GLN A 106 -0.42 -9.55 -5.54
CA GLN A 106 -1.56 -9.52 -4.63
C GLN A 106 -1.22 -10.05 -3.22
N ASP A 107 -0.34 -11.03 -3.12
CA ASP A 107 0.13 -11.60 -1.85
C ASP A 107 0.83 -10.55 -0.98
N ILE A 108 1.72 -9.76 -1.60
CA ILE A 108 2.44 -8.66 -0.94
C ILE A 108 1.46 -7.53 -0.58
N ALA A 109 0.57 -7.16 -1.49
CA ALA A 109 -0.42 -6.10 -1.26
C ALA A 109 -1.37 -6.46 -0.09
N GLN A 110 -1.86 -7.70 -0.04
CA GLN A 110 -2.72 -8.17 1.05
C GLN A 110 -1.98 -8.17 2.40
N TRP A 111 -0.70 -8.54 2.39
CA TRP A 111 0.13 -8.44 3.59
C TRP A 111 0.22 -6.99 4.08
N CYS A 112 0.46 -6.03 3.19
CA CYS A 112 0.58 -4.61 3.54
C CYS A 112 -0.72 -4.07 4.18
N VAL A 113 -1.88 -4.37 3.58
CA VAL A 113 -3.18 -3.96 4.14
C VAL A 113 -3.39 -4.54 5.53
N ARG A 114 -3.08 -5.83 5.73
CA ARG A 114 -3.18 -6.46 7.05
C ARG A 114 -2.27 -5.78 8.07
N SER A 115 -1.02 -5.51 7.71
CA SER A 115 -0.06 -4.84 8.60
C SER A 115 -0.51 -3.42 8.96
N TYR A 116 -1.06 -2.65 8.03
CA TYR A 116 -1.65 -1.36 8.37
C TYR A 116 -2.84 -1.47 9.33
N LEU A 117 -3.72 -2.46 9.13
CA LEU A 117 -4.85 -2.68 10.04
C LEU A 117 -4.38 -3.09 11.45
N GLU A 118 -3.33 -3.90 11.53
CA GLU A 118 -2.68 -4.26 12.80
C GLU A 118 -2.11 -3.01 13.49
N LEU A 119 -1.39 -2.14 12.77
CA LEU A 119 -0.89 -0.88 13.32
C LEU A 119 -2.02 0.07 13.74
N LEU A 120 -3.11 0.12 12.98
CA LEU A 120 -4.27 0.96 13.29
C LEU A 120 -4.98 0.48 14.57
N ALA A 121 -5.06 -0.83 14.77
CA ALA A 121 -5.62 -1.44 15.98
C ALA A 121 -4.77 -1.16 17.22
N GLN A 122 -3.44 -1.14 17.06
CA GLN A 122 -2.49 -0.88 18.16
C GLN A 122 -2.43 0.61 18.57
N ASN A 123 -2.40 1.53 17.60
CA ASN A 123 -2.08 2.95 17.84
C ASN A 123 -3.29 3.86 18.13
N ARG A 124 -4.47 3.29 18.41
CA ARG A 124 -5.79 3.96 18.41
C ARG A 124 -6.10 4.57 17.04
N ALA A 125 -7.21 4.13 16.45
CA ALA A 125 -7.57 4.36 15.04
C ALA A 125 -7.70 5.83 14.57
N ASP A 126 -7.60 6.80 15.48
CA ASP A 126 -7.81 8.22 15.22
C ASP A 126 -6.53 9.06 15.24
N GLU A 127 -5.37 8.50 15.64
CA GLU A 127 -4.11 9.24 15.83
C GLU A 127 -3.00 8.85 14.83
N ALA A 128 -3.29 7.96 13.87
CA ALA A 128 -2.31 7.42 12.92
C ALA A 128 -2.58 7.88 11.47
N PRO A 129 -2.35 9.16 11.11
CA PRO A 129 -2.61 9.67 9.77
C PRO A 129 -1.79 8.96 8.69
N GLU A 130 -0.56 8.53 8.99
CA GLU A 130 0.32 7.82 8.06
C GLU A 130 -0.24 6.44 7.70
N VAL A 131 -0.78 5.69 8.68
CA VAL A 131 -1.44 4.40 8.47
C VAL A 131 -2.70 4.54 7.63
N LEU A 132 -3.53 5.54 7.95
CA LEU A 132 -4.77 5.82 7.22
C LEU A 132 -4.47 6.22 5.76
N THR A 133 -3.42 7.01 5.55
CA THR A 133 -2.94 7.38 4.21
C THR A 133 -2.45 6.14 3.45
N GLY A 134 -1.68 5.26 4.11
CA GLY A 134 -1.24 3.99 3.54
C GLY A 134 -2.39 3.08 3.08
N LEU A 135 -3.43 2.94 3.91
CA LEU A 135 -4.65 2.20 3.57
C LEU A 135 -5.40 2.85 2.39
N GLY A 136 -5.55 4.18 2.38
CA GLY A 136 -6.15 4.90 1.26
C GLY A 136 -5.42 4.61 -0.06
N HIS A 137 -4.09 4.66 -0.04
CA HIS A 137 -3.27 4.30 -1.20
C HIS A 137 -3.46 2.84 -1.62
N ALA A 138 -3.56 1.89 -0.68
CA ALA A 138 -3.76 0.48 -1.01
C ALA A 138 -5.07 0.26 -1.80
N TRP A 139 -6.16 0.90 -1.36
CA TRP A 139 -7.45 0.86 -2.05
C TRP A 139 -7.39 1.52 -3.43
N LEU A 140 -6.74 2.68 -3.53
CA LEU A 140 -6.54 3.38 -4.80
C LEU A 140 -5.74 2.54 -5.80
N LEU A 141 -4.65 1.91 -5.34
CA LEU A 141 -3.80 1.05 -6.16
C LEU A 141 -4.54 -0.20 -6.63
N ARG A 142 -5.42 -0.76 -5.80
CA ARG A 142 -6.29 -1.88 -6.18
C ARG A 142 -7.32 -1.49 -7.24
N ALA A 143 -7.80 -0.24 -7.23
CA ALA A 143 -8.76 0.26 -8.21
C ALA A 143 -8.14 0.50 -9.60
N GLN A 144 -6.81 0.63 -9.72
CA GLN A 144 -6.12 1.01 -10.96
C GLN A 144 -6.48 0.14 -12.16
N ARG A 145 -6.54 -1.18 -11.98
CA ARG A 145 -6.87 -2.11 -13.06
C ARG A 145 -8.27 -1.88 -13.63
N ILE A 146 -9.24 -1.58 -12.77
CA ILE A 146 -10.63 -1.32 -13.20
C ILE A 146 -10.71 0.06 -13.87
N LEU A 147 -10.01 1.06 -13.33
CA LEU A 147 -9.91 2.38 -13.95
C LEU A 147 -9.26 2.33 -15.33
N ALA A 148 -8.19 1.54 -15.50
CA ALA A 148 -7.57 1.30 -16.80
C ALA A 148 -8.52 0.61 -17.78
N ARG A 149 -9.36 -0.32 -17.31
CA ARG A 149 -10.39 -0.98 -18.12
C ARG A 149 -11.46 0.02 -18.59
N ILE A 150 -11.96 0.86 -17.68
CA ILE A 150 -12.90 1.94 -17.98
C ILE A 150 -12.29 2.89 -19.03
N HIS A 151 -11.07 3.37 -18.80
CA HIS A 151 -10.37 4.26 -19.73
C HIS A 151 -10.21 3.64 -21.13
N ARG A 152 -9.88 2.35 -21.23
CA ARG A 152 -9.78 1.65 -22.53
C ARG A 152 -11.12 1.55 -23.24
N GLN A 153 -12.21 1.29 -22.51
CA GLN A 153 -13.55 1.24 -23.08
C GLN A 153 -14.00 2.61 -23.59
N GLU A 154 -13.76 3.66 -22.80
CA GLU A 154 -14.08 5.05 -23.18
C GLU A 154 -13.26 5.53 -24.40
N GLY A 155 -11.95 5.24 -24.41
CA GLY A 155 -11.07 5.61 -25.52
C GLY A 155 -11.41 4.87 -26.83
N SER A 156 -11.93 3.65 -26.74
CA SER A 156 -12.32 2.84 -27.92
C SER A 156 -13.63 3.32 -28.56
N SER A 157 -14.51 3.98 -27.81
CA SER A 157 -15.80 4.48 -28.30
C SER A 157 -15.71 5.75 -29.17
N SER A 158 -14.53 6.35 -29.33
CA SER A 158 -14.33 7.56 -30.16
C SER A 158 -14.03 7.29 -31.65
N SER A 159 -14.06 6.03 -32.10
CA SER A 159 -13.74 5.68 -33.49
C SER A 159 -15.00 5.45 -34.33
N GLY A 160 -15.62 6.52 -34.82
CA GLY A 160 -16.76 6.39 -35.75
C GLY A 160 -17.25 7.64 -36.48
N ALA A 161 -16.81 8.86 -36.12
CA ALA A 161 -17.30 10.09 -36.75
C ALA A 161 -16.17 10.95 -37.34
N SER A 162 -15.42 10.42 -38.30
CA SER A 162 -14.74 11.26 -39.31
C SER A 162 -13.99 10.44 -40.36
N SER A 163 -14.70 10.06 -41.43
CA SER A 163 -14.06 10.12 -42.75
C SER A 163 -15.08 10.46 -43.84
N GLY A 164 -14.94 11.66 -44.42
CA GLY A 164 -15.04 11.79 -45.87
C GLY A 164 -16.29 12.38 -46.52
N GLN A 165 -17.02 13.32 -45.92
CA GLN A 165 -17.92 14.18 -46.73
C GLN A 165 -17.11 15.26 -47.45
N ARG A 166 -16.49 14.88 -48.57
CA ARG A 166 -16.15 15.80 -49.66
C ARG A 166 -17.25 15.69 -50.71
N SER A 167 -18.28 16.51 -50.61
CA SER A 167 -19.08 16.94 -51.76
C SER A 167 -19.77 18.25 -51.41
N ALA A 168 -19.34 19.29 -52.10
CA ALA A 168 -19.78 20.67 -51.96
C ALA A 168 -21.28 20.80 -52.27
N GLY A 169 -22.01 21.48 -51.39
CA GLY A 169 -23.35 21.94 -51.67
C GLY A 169 -24.18 22.12 -50.42
N ARG A 170 -24.55 23.37 -50.14
CA ARG A 170 -25.53 23.82 -49.14
C ARG A 170 -25.07 23.79 -47.67
N ALA A 171 -24.35 24.85 -47.31
CA ALA A 171 -24.31 25.37 -45.96
C ALA A 171 -25.68 25.98 -45.61
N TYR A 172 -26.46 25.30 -44.79
CA TYR A 172 -27.50 25.91 -43.96
C TYR A 172 -27.36 25.35 -42.55
N SER A 173 -27.09 26.25 -41.60
CA SER A 173 -27.57 26.31 -40.23
C SER A 173 -28.44 25.13 -39.72
N ILE A 174 -27.85 23.94 -39.59
CA ILE A 174 -28.44 22.77 -38.90
C ILE A 174 -27.55 22.33 -37.70
N THR A 175 -26.36 22.92 -37.56
CA THR A 175 -25.32 22.42 -36.65
C THR A 175 -25.72 22.48 -35.18
N SER A 176 -26.35 23.56 -34.69
CA SER A 176 -26.67 23.69 -33.27
C SER A 176 -27.70 22.67 -32.75
N SER A 177 -28.66 22.24 -33.58
CA SER A 177 -29.68 21.27 -33.14
C SER A 177 -29.22 19.82 -33.26
N GLU A 178 -28.36 19.52 -34.23
CA GLU A 178 -27.72 18.21 -34.35
C GLU A 178 -26.62 18.05 -33.30
N ASP A 179 -25.81 19.08 -33.04
CA ASP A 179 -24.82 19.09 -31.96
C ASP A 179 -25.48 18.93 -30.58
N ALA A 180 -26.63 19.58 -30.33
CA ALA A 180 -27.37 19.41 -29.09
C ALA A 180 -27.98 18.01 -28.94
N ARG A 181 -28.42 17.38 -30.04
CA ARG A 181 -28.92 16.00 -30.05
C ARG A 181 -27.79 14.99 -29.85
N GLU A 182 -26.63 15.25 -30.44
CA GLU A 182 -25.43 14.43 -30.28
C GLU A 182 -24.90 14.54 -28.85
N ALA A 183 -24.81 15.74 -28.28
CA ALA A 183 -24.46 15.95 -26.89
C ALA A 183 -25.46 15.27 -25.93
N ALA A 184 -26.76 15.35 -26.21
CA ALA A 184 -27.77 14.65 -25.43
C ALA A 184 -27.63 13.12 -25.51
N ARG A 185 -27.31 12.57 -26.69
CA ARG A 185 -27.02 11.14 -26.87
C ARG A 185 -25.77 10.71 -26.12
N GLN A 186 -24.68 11.48 -26.23
CA GLN A 186 -23.45 11.24 -25.50
C GLN A 186 -23.68 11.29 -23.99
N ASN A 187 -24.54 12.20 -23.51
CA ASN A 187 -24.88 12.32 -22.10
C ASN A 187 -25.73 11.13 -21.61
N ILE A 188 -26.71 10.68 -22.41
CA ILE A 188 -27.51 9.48 -22.10
C ILE A 188 -26.62 8.22 -22.11
N GLU A 189 -25.70 8.12 -23.07
CA GLU A 189 -24.77 7.00 -23.15
C GLU A 189 -23.74 7.03 -22.01
N ALA A 190 -23.28 8.21 -21.60
CA ALA A 190 -22.44 8.39 -20.43
C ALA A 190 -23.17 7.99 -19.14
N ASP A 191 -24.44 8.36 -18.98
CA ASP A 191 -25.25 8.01 -17.80
C ASP A 191 -25.58 6.51 -17.76
N ALA A 192 -25.86 5.90 -18.92
CA ALA A 192 -26.02 4.46 -19.06
C ALA A 192 -24.72 3.69 -18.73
N ARG A 193 -23.57 4.23 -19.13
CA ARG A 193 -22.24 3.66 -18.81
C ARG A 193 -21.89 3.84 -17.33
N ALA A 194 -22.27 4.95 -16.69
CA ALA A 194 -22.04 5.19 -15.27
C ALA A 194 -22.74 4.17 -14.35
N GLY A 195 -23.81 3.52 -14.82
CA GLY A 195 -24.45 2.37 -14.18
C GLY A 195 -23.85 1.00 -14.56
N GLY A 196 -22.81 0.99 -15.38
CA GLY A 196 -22.14 -0.23 -15.85
C GLY A 196 -21.39 -0.96 -14.73
N PRO A 197 -21.17 -2.28 -14.89
CA PRO A 197 -20.55 -3.12 -13.86
C PRO A 197 -19.17 -2.60 -13.45
N ASP A 198 -18.38 -2.11 -14.40
CA ASP A 198 -17.04 -1.60 -14.17
C ASP A 198 -17.02 -0.32 -13.31
N TYR A 199 -17.97 0.59 -13.53
CA TYR A 199 -18.09 1.82 -12.73
C TYR A 199 -18.60 1.53 -11.32
N VAL A 200 -19.52 0.58 -11.17
CA VAL A 200 -20.00 0.13 -9.86
C VAL A 200 -18.85 -0.50 -9.07
N GLU A 201 -18.06 -1.36 -9.71
CA GLU A 201 -16.87 -1.99 -9.11
C GLU A 201 -15.82 -0.93 -8.71
N ALA A 202 -15.54 0.04 -9.61
CA ALA A 202 -14.62 1.13 -9.33
C ALA A 202 -15.08 1.98 -8.14
N ARG A 203 -16.37 2.36 -8.07
CA ARG A 203 -16.94 3.09 -6.94
C ARG A 203 -16.82 2.30 -5.64
N GLY A 204 -17.06 0.99 -5.67
CA GLY A 204 -16.89 0.11 -4.52
C GLY A 204 -15.46 0.06 -3.97
N MET A 205 -14.45 0.25 -4.81
CA MET A 205 -13.05 0.31 -4.40
C MET A 205 -12.57 1.72 -4.02
N LEU A 206 -13.10 2.75 -4.67
CA LEU A 206 -12.71 4.14 -4.44
C LEU A 206 -13.34 4.73 -3.17
N LEU A 207 -14.55 4.32 -2.80
CA LEU A 207 -15.22 4.84 -1.60
C LEU A 207 -14.41 4.57 -0.31
N PRO A 208 -13.90 3.34 -0.06
CA PRO A 208 -13.00 3.10 1.07
C PRO A 208 -11.73 3.95 1.02
N ALA A 209 -11.17 4.18 -0.18
CA ALA A 209 -9.99 5.01 -0.33
C ALA A 209 -10.25 6.44 0.16
N THR A 210 -11.37 7.05 -0.28
CA THR A 210 -11.73 8.41 0.12
C THR A 210 -12.01 8.52 1.61
N GLU A 211 -12.68 7.52 2.21
CA GLU A 211 -12.96 7.51 3.64
C GLU A 211 -11.67 7.45 4.47
N HIS A 212 -10.70 6.62 4.07
CA HIS A 212 -9.42 6.53 4.75
C HIS A 212 -8.61 7.84 4.63
N PHE A 213 -8.58 8.47 3.45
CA PHE A 213 -7.91 9.76 3.29
C PHE A 213 -8.58 10.89 4.08
N GLN A 214 -9.91 10.95 4.11
CA GLN A 214 -10.64 11.94 4.92
C GLN A 214 -10.33 11.78 6.40
N ARG A 215 -10.28 10.53 6.90
CA ARG A 215 -9.88 10.25 8.27
C ARG A 215 -8.40 10.61 8.52
N ALA A 216 -7.51 10.39 7.56
CA ALA A 216 -6.11 10.79 7.66
C ALA A 216 -5.96 12.31 7.81
N VAL A 217 -6.68 13.08 7.00
CA VAL A 217 -6.70 14.55 7.07
C VAL A 217 -7.23 15.01 8.44
N ALA A 218 -8.38 14.49 8.87
CA ALA A 218 -8.96 14.83 10.17
C ALA A 218 -8.02 14.47 11.34
N ALA A 219 -7.27 13.37 11.23
CA ALA A 219 -6.27 12.96 12.22
C ALA A 219 -5.07 13.91 12.23
N ALA A 220 -4.55 14.29 11.05
CA ALA A 220 -3.45 15.25 10.92
C ALA A 220 -3.82 16.63 11.45
N GLU A 221 -5.04 17.10 11.18
CA GLU A 221 -5.59 18.36 11.70
C GLU A 221 -5.67 18.35 13.23
N ARG A 222 -6.22 17.28 13.82
CA ARG A 222 -6.29 17.12 15.28
C ARG A 222 -4.91 17.05 15.93
N ALA A 223 -3.93 16.47 15.26
CA ALA A 223 -2.55 16.39 15.73
C ALA A 223 -1.78 17.72 15.58
N GLY A 224 -2.40 18.78 15.03
CA GLY A 224 -1.73 20.05 14.75
C GLY A 224 -0.61 19.92 13.71
N ARG A 225 -0.57 18.81 12.96
CA ARG A 225 0.39 18.54 11.88
C ARG A 225 -0.16 19.00 10.53
N SER A 226 -0.89 20.13 10.50
CA SER A 226 -1.28 20.81 9.27
C SER A 226 -0.07 21.50 8.64
N SER A 227 0.96 20.71 8.31
CA SER A 227 2.10 21.15 7.54
C SER A 227 1.69 21.23 6.07
N GLY A 228 2.18 22.26 5.36
CA GLY A 228 1.80 22.59 3.98
C GLY A 228 1.95 21.46 2.96
N ASP A 229 2.61 20.35 3.28
CA ASP A 229 2.74 19.16 2.43
C ASP A 229 1.42 18.44 2.19
N CYS A 230 0.49 18.44 3.16
CA CYS A 230 -0.87 17.89 2.98
C CYS A 230 -1.73 18.76 2.03
N LEU A 231 -1.45 20.07 1.95
CA LEU A 231 -2.09 20.98 1.00
C LEU A 231 -1.42 20.94 -0.38
N ALA A 232 -0.10 20.76 -0.44
CA ALA A 232 0.66 20.65 -1.68
C ALA A 232 0.31 19.37 -2.46
N SER A 233 0.02 18.26 -1.78
CA SER A 233 -0.45 17.02 -2.42
C SER A 233 -1.86 17.14 -3.03
N VAL A 234 -2.70 18.05 -2.53
CA VAL A 234 -4.01 18.39 -3.14
C VAL A 234 -3.85 19.37 -4.31
N SER A 235 -2.87 20.27 -4.26
CA SER A 235 -2.60 21.23 -5.35
C SER A 235 -2.00 20.59 -6.60
N LEU A 236 -1.44 19.37 -6.54
CA LEU A 236 -0.88 18.68 -7.69
C LEU A 236 -1.92 17.88 -8.51
N LEU A 237 -3.19 17.94 -8.12
CA LEU A 237 -4.34 17.29 -8.79
C LEU A 237 -5.35 18.29 -9.38
N ALA A 238 -4.96 19.56 -9.55
CA ALA A 238 -5.71 20.56 -10.31
C ALA A 238 -4.90 20.99 -11.55
#